data_AF-A0A178CVA5-F1
#
_entry.id   AF-A0A178CVA5-F1
#
_cell.length_a   1.000
_cell.length_b   1.000
_cell.length_c   1.000
_cell.angle_alpha   90.00
_cell.angle_beta   90.00
_cell.angle_gamma   90.00
#
_symmetry.space_group_name_H-M   'P 1'
#
loop_
_entity.id
_entity.type
_entity.pdbx_description
1 polymer ?
#
loop_
_entity_poly.entity_id
_entity_poly.type
_entity_poly.pdbx_seq_one_letter_code
_entity_poly.pdbx_strand_id
1 'polypeptide(L)'
;MSASQRLPLDRQRAFGRMVFETLADARDGLYVLLFAAHDFIVDTREIRINKPKDWTPSSDLGTRQERLRTDFLKWHTAFEERIRCPSRPPLQHEVEPYSLLHVVYGYYFILVCTGLSMYETDFDKFFPIFQTMVDHAGRIVTPQVDELRPVFMFETRVIPSLFAVGVKCRHPVIRRQAIALLRNGTRAENTWRADTMADIAEWSVGIEESGSIHGVFCPDPQDIELPPENHRVHWSQVIELPDSDGRASKFHQVQKWEQDEHHVWSLVDHLVRV
;
A
#
# COMPACT_ATOMS: atom_id res chain seq x y z
N MET A 1 2.08 7.71 -28.13
CA MET A 1 2.14 9.15 -27.77
C MET A 1 1.49 9.30 -26.41
N SER A 2 2.29 9.64 -25.39
CA SER A 2 1.85 9.66 -23.99
C SER A 2 0.81 10.77 -23.75
N ALA A 3 -0.29 10.43 -23.07
CA ALA A 3 -1.31 11.39 -22.64
C ALA A 3 -0.77 12.45 -21.64
N SER A 4 0.48 12.30 -21.19
CA SER A 4 1.17 13.18 -20.24
C SER A 4 1.52 14.58 -20.80
N GLN A 5 1.33 14.83 -22.11
CA GLN A 5 1.67 16.13 -22.74
C GLN A 5 0.53 17.17 -22.80
N ARG A 6 -0.66 16.91 -22.25
CA ARG A 6 -1.82 17.82 -22.40
C ARG A 6 -2.23 18.64 -21.17
N LEU A 7 -1.35 18.92 -20.20
CA LEU A 7 -1.64 19.96 -19.19
C LEU A 7 -0.41 20.81 -18.84
N PRO A 8 -0.15 21.91 -19.60
CA PRO A 8 0.97 22.81 -19.32
C PRO A 8 0.65 24.08 -18.51
N LEU A 9 -0.51 24.22 -17.83
CA LEU A 9 -0.88 25.50 -17.19
C LEU A 9 -1.12 25.47 -15.66
N ASP A 10 -1.45 24.34 -15.05
CA ASP A 10 -1.74 24.29 -13.59
C ASP A 10 -0.56 23.85 -12.71
N ARG A 11 0.48 23.24 -13.29
CA ARG A 11 1.62 22.73 -12.51
C ARG A 11 2.42 23.84 -11.81
N GLN A 12 2.55 25.04 -12.37
CA GLN A 12 3.31 26.13 -11.74
C GLN A 12 2.50 26.93 -10.72
N ARG A 13 1.17 26.98 -10.84
CA ARG A 13 0.30 27.61 -9.84
C ARG A 13 0.05 26.73 -8.61
N ALA A 14 0.05 25.40 -8.79
CA ALA A 14 -0.18 24.45 -7.70
C ALA A 14 0.95 24.38 -6.64
N PHE A 15 2.19 24.76 -6.97
CA PHE A 15 3.36 24.61 -6.08
C PHE A 15 3.93 25.92 -5.53
N GLY A 16 3.12 26.98 -5.48
CA GLY A 16 3.37 28.15 -4.62
C GLY A 16 3.24 27.78 -3.12
N ARG A 17 3.01 28.77 -2.25
CA ARG A 17 2.67 28.52 -0.84
C ARG A 17 1.32 27.80 -0.79
N MET A 18 1.35 26.47 -0.78
CA MET A 18 0.17 25.61 -0.79
C MET A 18 -0.57 25.82 0.54
N VAL A 19 -1.77 26.39 0.49
CA VAL A 19 -2.64 26.61 1.65
C VAL A 19 -4.02 26.10 1.26
N PHE A 20 -4.60 25.22 2.08
CA PHE A 20 -5.93 24.67 1.82
C PHE A 20 -6.99 25.37 2.67
N GLU A 21 -8.04 25.89 2.05
CA GLU A 21 -9.17 26.50 2.76
C GLU A 21 -10.17 25.43 3.20
N THR A 22 -10.42 24.44 2.35
CA THR A 22 -11.34 23.33 2.59
C THR A 22 -10.65 21.96 2.52
N LEU A 23 -11.30 20.89 3.01
CA LEU A 23 -10.83 19.53 2.76
C LEU A 23 -10.96 19.13 1.29
N ALA A 24 -11.91 19.73 0.56
CA ALA A 24 -12.03 19.51 -0.88
C ALA A 24 -10.80 20.06 -1.62
N ASP A 25 -10.29 21.24 -1.26
CA ASP A 25 -9.07 21.79 -1.86
C ASP A 25 -7.86 20.88 -1.61
N ALA A 26 -7.75 20.35 -0.38
CA ALA A 26 -6.68 19.41 -0.02
C ALA A 26 -6.80 18.13 -0.85
N ARG A 27 -8.01 17.57 -0.99
CA ARG A 27 -8.28 16.39 -1.81
C ARG A 27 -7.92 16.62 -3.27
N ASP A 28 -8.38 17.72 -3.86
CA ASP A 28 -8.14 18.02 -5.27
C ASP A 28 -6.63 18.23 -5.52
N GLY A 29 -5.93 18.88 -4.58
CA GLY A 29 -4.47 18.97 -4.59
C GLY A 29 -3.78 17.61 -4.50
N LEU A 30 -4.30 16.68 -3.69
CA LEU A 30 -3.76 15.32 -3.59
C LEU A 30 -3.94 14.58 -4.92
N TYR A 31 -5.09 14.69 -5.58
CA TYR A 31 -5.34 14.04 -6.88
C TYR A 31 -4.38 14.47 -7.99
N VAL A 32 -3.99 15.75 -8.00
CA VAL A 32 -2.93 16.21 -8.92
C VAL A 32 -1.61 15.47 -8.66
N LEU A 33 -1.26 15.23 -7.39
CA LEU A 33 -0.07 14.45 -7.02
C LEU A 33 -0.20 12.98 -7.38
N LEU A 34 -1.35 12.36 -7.09
CA LEU A 34 -1.60 10.95 -7.42
C LEU A 34 -1.48 10.72 -8.92
N PHE A 35 -2.07 11.61 -9.72
CA PHE A 35 -1.96 11.57 -11.18
C PHE A 35 -0.51 11.73 -11.66
N ALA A 36 0.23 12.70 -11.09
CA ALA A 36 1.64 12.90 -11.43
C ALA A 36 2.53 11.70 -11.03
N ALA A 37 2.20 11.00 -9.95
CA ALA A 37 2.92 9.84 -9.45
C ALA A 37 2.54 8.54 -10.17
N HIS A 38 1.36 8.46 -10.80
CA HIS A 38 0.84 7.24 -11.39
C HIS A 38 1.83 6.57 -12.36
N ASP A 39 2.28 7.32 -13.36
CA ASP A 39 3.24 6.81 -14.35
C ASP A 39 4.53 6.33 -13.66
N PHE A 40 5.01 7.02 -12.62
CA PHE A 40 6.21 6.62 -11.89
C PHE A 40 6.00 5.31 -11.13
N ILE A 41 4.85 5.14 -10.47
CA ILE A 41 4.51 3.94 -9.73
C ILE A 41 4.38 2.74 -10.68
N VAL A 42 3.77 2.94 -11.85
CA VAL A 42 3.67 1.89 -12.88
C VAL A 42 5.05 1.51 -13.42
N ASP A 43 5.86 2.50 -13.82
CA ASP A 43 7.22 2.28 -14.34
C ASP A 43 8.09 1.53 -13.32
N THR A 44 8.07 1.97 -12.06
CA THR A 44 8.86 1.36 -10.99
C THR A 44 8.39 -0.03 -10.59
N ARG A 45 7.08 -0.30 -10.64
CA ARG A 45 6.56 -1.66 -10.46
C ARG A 45 7.11 -2.62 -11.52
N GLU A 46 7.08 -2.23 -12.79
CA GLU A 46 7.62 -3.05 -13.88
C GLU A 46 9.13 -3.26 -13.75
N ILE A 47 9.87 -2.24 -13.30
CA ILE A 47 11.30 -2.38 -12.98
C ILE A 47 11.50 -3.43 -11.89
N ARG A 48 10.77 -3.32 -10.77
CA ARG A 48 10.92 -4.24 -9.62
C ARG A 48 10.60 -5.69 -9.96
N ILE A 49 9.67 -5.93 -10.90
CA ILE A 49 9.31 -7.27 -11.39
C ILE A 49 10.39 -7.85 -12.30
N ASN A 50 10.99 -7.03 -13.17
CA ASN A 50 11.81 -7.52 -14.29
C ASN A 50 13.32 -7.35 -14.09
N LYS A 51 13.77 -6.68 -13.01
CA LYS A 51 15.19 -6.40 -12.74
C LYS A 51 15.75 -7.25 -11.59
N PRO A 52 17.06 -7.56 -11.61
CA PRO A 52 17.70 -8.31 -10.54
C PRO A 52 17.77 -7.48 -9.24
N LYS A 53 17.96 -8.15 -8.10
CA LYS A 53 17.92 -7.50 -6.77
C LYS A 53 19.02 -6.45 -6.54
N ASP A 54 20.14 -6.56 -7.26
CA ASP A 54 21.26 -5.60 -7.23
C ASP A 54 21.11 -4.44 -8.23
N TRP A 55 19.95 -4.35 -8.91
CA TRP A 55 19.66 -3.26 -9.83
C TRP A 55 19.76 -1.90 -9.12
N THR A 56 20.30 -0.91 -9.85
CA THR A 56 20.45 0.46 -9.37
C THR A 56 19.70 1.43 -10.28
N PRO A 57 19.05 2.46 -9.71
CA PRO A 57 18.30 3.43 -10.48
C PRO A 57 19.19 4.36 -11.28
N SER A 58 18.69 4.80 -12.45
CA SER A 58 19.31 5.90 -13.19
C SER A 58 19.15 7.22 -12.45
N SER A 59 20.04 8.18 -12.74
CA SER A 59 19.96 9.53 -12.16
C SER A 59 18.65 10.25 -12.47
N ASP A 60 18.09 10.04 -13.67
CA ASP A 60 16.80 10.59 -14.08
C ASP A 60 15.64 10.04 -13.23
N LEU A 61 15.60 8.72 -13.01
CA LEU A 61 14.61 8.09 -12.14
C LEU A 61 14.73 8.57 -10.69
N GLY A 62 15.96 8.67 -10.18
CA GLY A 62 16.22 9.23 -8.84
C GLY A 62 15.75 10.68 -8.71
N THR A 63 16.02 11.51 -9.72
CA THR A 63 15.57 12.91 -9.76
C THR A 63 14.04 13.01 -9.80
N ARG A 64 13.38 12.15 -10.59
CA ARG A 64 11.92 12.06 -10.68
C ARG A 64 11.31 11.64 -9.34
N GLN A 65 11.88 10.64 -8.67
CA GLN A 65 11.44 10.19 -7.35
C GLN A 65 11.54 11.32 -6.32
N GLU A 66 12.69 11.99 -6.24
CA GLU A 66 12.91 13.04 -5.25
C GLU A 66 11.99 14.25 -5.45
N ARG A 67 11.70 14.60 -6.72
CA ARG A 67 10.71 15.62 -7.03
C ARG A 67 9.32 15.24 -6.52
N LEU A 68 8.84 14.03 -6.83
CA LEU A 68 7.53 13.55 -6.36
C LEU A 68 7.49 13.53 -4.82
N ARG A 69 8.51 12.97 -4.18
CA ARG A 69 8.64 12.94 -2.72
C ARG A 69 8.54 14.35 -2.12
N THR A 70 9.26 15.31 -2.67
CA THR A 70 9.23 16.72 -2.24
C THR A 70 7.83 17.30 -2.38
N ASP A 71 7.16 17.06 -3.50
CA ASP A 71 5.81 17.59 -3.76
C ASP A 71 4.76 16.98 -2.80
N PHE A 72 4.85 15.68 -2.50
CA PHE A 72 4.04 15.02 -1.47
C PHE A 72 4.30 15.58 -0.06
N LEU A 73 5.56 15.81 0.32
CA LEU A 73 5.91 16.38 1.63
C LEU A 73 5.37 17.81 1.79
N LYS A 74 5.45 18.63 0.73
CA LYS A 74 4.86 19.98 0.72
C LYS A 74 3.36 19.93 0.93
N TRP A 75 2.67 19.05 0.20
CA TRP A 75 1.23 18.85 0.34
C TRP A 75 0.85 18.43 1.76
N HIS A 76 1.56 17.44 2.32
CA HIS A 76 1.27 16.96 3.68
C HIS A 76 1.50 18.04 4.73
N THR A 77 2.57 18.84 4.58
CA THR A 77 2.85 19.97 5.48
C THR A 77 1.71 20.99 5.44
N ALA A 78 1.27 21.40 4.25
CA ALA A 78 0.15 22.32 4.07
C ALA A 78 -1.18 21.75 4.62
N PHE A 79 -1.40 20.45 4.44
CA PHE A 79 -2.57 19.74 4.93
C PHE A 79 -2.60 19.69 6.47
N GLU A 80 -1.48 19.40 7.11
CA GLU A 80 -1.35 19.37 8.57
C GLU A 80 -1.47 20.78 9.20
N GLU A 81 -0.90 21.80 8.56
CA GLU A 81 -1.02 23.20 8.98
C GLU A 81 -2.49 23.67 8.98
N ARG A 82 -3.30 23.18 8.03
CA ARG A 82 -4.75 23.44 7.98
C ARG A 82 -5.42 23.09 9.31
N ILE A 83 -5.08 21.92 9.86
CA ILE A 83 -5.74 21.35 11.04
C ILE A 83 -5.35 22.08 12.31
N ARG A 84 -4.10 22.57 12.37
CA ARG A 84 -3.58 23.30 13.54
C ARG A 84 -4.11 24.72 13.65
N CYS A 85 -4.86 25.21 12.66
CA CYS A 85 -5.39 26.56 12.62
C CYS A 85 -6.56 26.73 13.63
N PRO A 86 -6.39 27.49 14.74
CA PRO A 86 -7.39 27.55 15.82
C PRO A 86 -8.69 28.24 15.44
N SER A 87 -8.70 29.01 14.35
CA SER A 87 -9.86 29.77 13.87
C SER A 87 -10.84 28.93 13.07
N ARG A 88 -10.55 27.64 12.82
CA ARG A 88 -11.40 26.77 12.02
C ARG A 88 -12.34 25.93 12.89
N PRO A 89 -13.59 25.71 12.44
CA PRO A 89 -14.55 24.92 13.19
C PRO A 89 -14.05 23.47 13.40
N PRO A 90 -14.44 22.80 14.50
CA PRO A 90 -14.05 21.42 14.78
C PRO A 90 -14.45 20.45 13.66
N LEU A 91 -13.63 19.43 13.40
CA LEU A 91 -13.81 18.39 12.37
C LEU A 91 -15.01 17.44 12.61
N GLN A 92 -15.99 17.78 13.45
CA GLN A 92 -17.05 16.85 13.88
C GLN A 92 -17.81 16.16 12.72
N HIS A 93 -17.96 16.84 11.58
CA HIS A 93 -18.59 16.29 10.37
C HIS A 93 -17.59 15.95 9.23
N GLU A 94 -16.29 16.12 9.48
CA GLU A 94 -15.21 16.00 8.48
C GLU A 94 -14.21 14.88 8.82
N VAL A 95 -14.46 14.09 9.87
CA VAL A 95 -13.55 13.04 10.35
C VAL A 95 -13.23 12.00 9.27
N GLU A 96 -14.24 11.55 8.53
CA GLU A 96 -14.08 10.53 7.51
C GLU A 96 -13.28 11.04 6.29
N PRO A 97 -13.63 12.17 5.64
CA PRO A 97 -12.81 12.74 4.57
C PRO A 97 -11.36 13.06 5.01
N TYR A 98 -11.19 13.60 6.22
CA TYR A 98 -9.86 13.88 6.78
C TYR A 98 -9.02 12.61 6.95
N SER A 99 -9.65 11.54 7.44
CA SER A 99 -8.98 10.26 7.63
C SER A 99 -8.67 9.59 6.30
N LEU A 100 -9.57 9.68 5.32
CA LEU A 100 -9.34 9.12 3.99
C LEU A 100 -8.13 9.76 3.32
N LEU A 101 -7.98 11.08 3.42
CA LEU A 101 -6.82 11.80 2.89
C LEU A 101 -5.50 11.33 3.51
N HIS A 102 -5.47 11.04 4.81
CA HIS A 102 -4.30 10.46 5.47
C HIS A 102 -3.95 9.06 4.94
N VAL A 103 -4.96 8.20 4.79
CA VAL A 103 -4.77 6.83 4.27
C VAL A 103 -4.23 6.86 2.84
N VAL A 104 -4.86 7.65 1.97
CA VAL A 104 -4.48 7.78 0.56
C VAL A 104 -3.11 8.42 0.42
N TYR A 105 -2.83 9.50 1.16
CA TYR A 105 -1.51 10.12 1.20
C TYR A 105 -0.43 9.10 1.59
N GLY A 106 -0.61 8.41 2.72
CA GLY A 106 0.36 7.46 3.24
C GLY A 106 0.66 6.34 2.24
N TYR A 107 -0.39 5.76 1.64
CA TYR A 107 -0.24 4.71 0.64
C TYR A 107 0.61 5.14 -0.56
N TYR A 108 0.27 6.25 -1.21
CA TYR A 108 0.99 6.71 -2.40
C TYR A 108 2.38 7.26 -2.07
N PHE A 109 2.55 7.93 -0.93
CA PHE A 109 3.84 8.43 -0.50
C PHE A 109 4.84 7.29 -0.27
N ILE A 110 4.40 6.20 0.39
CA ILE A 110 5.23 5.01 0.56
C ILE A 110 5.62 4.43 -0.79
N LEU A 111 4.67 4.22 -1.72
CA LEU A 111 4.96 3.70 -3.06
C LEU A 111 5.97 4.57 -3.82
N VAL A 112 5.86 5.89 -3.74
CA VAL A 112 6.83 6.81 -4.34
C VAL A 112 8.21 6.64 -3.70
N CYS A 113 8.30 6.64 -2.37
CA CYS A 113 9.58 6.55 -1.67
C CYS A 113 10.28 5.20 -1.84
N THR A 114 9.54 4.10 -1.94
CA THR A 114 10.11 2.75 -2.07
C THR A 114 10.18 2.27 -3.51
N GLY A 115 9.65 3.01 -4.49
CA GLY A 115 9.56 2.58 -5.89
C GLY A 115 10.90 2.17 -6.52
N LEU A 116 12.01 2.81 -6.14
CA LEU A 116 13.35 2.48 -6.65
C LEU A 116 14.11 1.45 -5.79
N SER A 117 13.49 0.90 -4.75
CA SER A 117 14.11 -0.13 -3.91
C SER A 117 13.74 -1.55 -4.33
N MET A 118 14.76 -2.42 -4.38
CA MET A 118 14.64 -3.86 -4.59
C MET A 118 14.51 -4.66 -3.28
N TYR A 119 14.51 -3.97 -2.13
CA TYR A 119 14.50 -4.58 -0.81
C TYR A 119 13.19 -4.30 -0.08
N GLU A 120 12.51 -5.35 0.37
CA GLU A 120 11.28 -5.22 1.15
C GLU A 120 11.57 -4.68 2.56
N THR A 121 12.81 -4.80 3.05
CA THR A 121 13.25 -4.15 4.31
C THR A 121 13.15 -2.63 4.30
N ASP A 122 13.19 -1.99 3.12
CA ASP A 122 13.14 -0.52 3.05
C ASP A 122 11.78 0.07 3.45
N PHE A 123 10.73 -0.75 3.49
CA PHE A 123 9.42 -0.34 4.00
C PHE A 123 9.44 -0.04 5.51
N ASP A 124 10.44 -0.53 6.26
CA ASP A 124 10.51 -0.35 7.72
C ASP A 124 10.63 1.10 8.16
N LYS A 125 11.23 1.94 7.31
CA LYS A 125 11.35 3.39 7.53
C LYS A 125 9.98 4.07 7.65
N PHE A 126 8.91 3.38 7.23
CA PHE A 126 7.54 3.89 7.17
C PHE A 126 6.61 3.26 8.20
N PHE A 127 7.09 2.53 9.22
CA PHE A 127 6.23 2.04 10.30
C PHE A 127 5.33 3.12 10.93
N PRO A 128 5.81 4.35 11.21
CA PRO A 128 4.94 5.40 11.70
C PRO A 128 3.81 5.78 10.73
N ILE A 129 4.10 5.80 9.41
CA ILE A 129 3.08 6.10 8.39
C ILE A 129 2.08 4.95 8.28
N PHE A 130 2.55 3.70 8.32
CA PHE A 130 1.67 2.53 8.35
C PHE A 130 0.73 2.54 9.56
N GLN A 131 1.24 2.88 10.75
CA GLN A 131 0.39 3.02 11.94
C GLN A 131 -0.66 4.11 11.76
N THR A 132 -0.26 5.30 11.29
CA THR A 132 -1.18 6.40 10.98
C THR A 132 -2.26 5.96 9.98
N MET A 133 -1.90 5.23 8.93
CA MET A 133 -2.85 4.70 7.96
C MET A 133 -3.88 3.76 8.62
N VAL A 134 -3.43 2.84 9.48
CA VAL A 134 -4.32 1.92 10.21
C VAL A 134 -5.24 2.67 11.16
N ASP A 135 -4.71 3.62 11.92
CA ASP A 135 -5.48 4.42 12.88
C ASP A 135 -6.59 5.23 12.19
N HIS A 136 -6.28 5.83 11.03
CA HIS A 136 -7.26 6.57 10.24
C HIS A 136 -8.24 5.65 9.53
N ALA A 137 -7.79 4.51 9.00
CA ALA A 137 -8.67 3.52 8.41
C ALA A 137 -9.69 2.98 9.42
N GLY A 138 -9.28 2.77 10.68
CA GLY A 138 -10.19 2.35 11.76
C GLY A 138 -11.31 3.35 12.09
N ARG A 139 -11.16 4.63 11.71
CA ARG A 139 -12.21 5.66 11.83
C ARG A 139 -13.18 5.69 10.65
N ILE A 140 -12.79 5.09 9.52
CA ILE A 140 -13.56 5.05 8.27
C ILE A 140 -14.32 3.72 8.17
N VAL A 141 -13.68 2.63 8.55
CA VAL A 141 -14.24 1.29 8.49
C VAL A 141 -15.41 1.18 9.45
N THR A 142 -16.62 1.01 8.90
CA THR A 142 -17.81 0.72 9.71
C THR A 142 -17.94 -0.78 9.92
N PRO A 143 -18.32 -1.24 11.12
CA PRO A 143 -18.59 -2.66 11.37
C PRO A 143 -19.68 -3.18 10.44
N GLN A 144 -19.64 -4.48 10.14
CA GLN A 144 -20.68 -5.18 9.36
C GLN A 144 -22.00 -5.24 10.15
N VAL A 145 -22.73 -4.12 10.25
CA VAL A 145 -24.09 -4.08 10.81
C VAL A 145 -25.08 -4.17 9.66
N ASP A 146 -25.45 -5.40 9.28
CA ASP A 146 -26.60 -5.89 8.49
C ASP A 146 -27.21 -5.10 7.31
N GLU A 147 -26.71 -3.93 6.92
CA GLU A 147 -27.13 -3.21 5.72
C GLU A 147 -26.09 -3.41 4.61
N LEU A 148 -26.47 -4.23 3.63
CA LEU A 148 -25.86 -4.32 2.31
C LEU A 148 -25.92 -2.95 1.61
N ARG A 149 -25.05 -2.01 1.99
CA ARG A 149 -24.75 -0.84 1.16
C ARG A 149 -23.42 -1.10 0.47
N PRO A 150 -23.41 -1.76 -0.71
CA PRO A 150 -22.25 -1.68 -1.59
C PRO A 150 -22.04 -0.19 -1.89
N VAL A 151 -20.98 0.37 -1.33
CA VAL A 151 -20.58 1.74 -1.63
C VAL A 151 -19.86 1.69 -2.97
N PHE A 152 -20.62 1.80 -4.05
CA PHE A 152 -20.05 1.99 -5.38
C PHE A 152 -19.52 3.44 -5.47
N MET A 153 -18.33 3.66 -4.93
CA MET A 153 -17.58 4.90 -5.12
C MET A 153 -16.47 4.62 -6.12
N PHE A 154 -16.45 5.41 -7.20
CA PHE A 154 -15.40 5.36 -8.23
C PHE A 154 -13.98 5.52 -7.65
N GLU A 155 -13.87 6.06 -6.44
CA GLU A 155 -12.63 6.21 -5.68
C GLU A 155 -12.41 5.00 -4.77
N THR A 156 -11.27 4.32 -4.94
CA THR A 156 -10.73 3.37 -3.98
C THR A 156 -10.61 4.06 -2.61
N ARG A 157 -11.18 3.48 -1.54
CA ARG A 157 -11.19 4.13 -0.21
C ARG A 157 -10.03 3.61 0.65
N VAL A 158 -10.18 2.45 1.28
CA VAL A 158 -9.24 1.97 2.30
C VAL A 158 -8.77 0.54 2.08
N ILE A 159 -9.51 -0.31 1.35
CA ILE A 159 -9.16 -1.73 1.20
C ILE A 159 -7.75 -1.93 0.62
N PRO A 160 -7.36 -1.27 -0.50
CA PRO A 160 -6.03 -1.51 -1.08
C PRO A 160 -4.90 -0.97 -0.22
N SER A 161 -5.15 0.12 0.51
CA SER A 161 -4.19 0.69 1.47
C SER A 161 -3.99 -0.23 2.67
N LEU A 162 -5.06 -0.79 3.22
CA LEU A 162 -5.00 -1.78 4.30
C LEU A 162 -4.33 -3.08 3.85
N PHE A 163 -4.65 -3.55 2.64
CA PHE A 163 -3.98 -4.70 2.04
C PHE A 163 -2.47 -4.45 1.90
N ALA A 164 -2.08 -3.28 1.39
CA ALA A 164 -0.69 -2.88 1.27
C ALA A 164 0.02 -2.84 2.63
N VAL A 165 -0.63 -2.34 3.69
CA VAL A 165 -0.10 -2.42 5.07
C VAL A 165 0.10 -3.88 5.46
N GLY A 166 -0.92 -4.72 5.24
CA GLY A 166 -0.89 -6.15 5.55
C GLY A 166 0.23 -6.92 4.87
N VAL A 167 0.60 -6.60 3.62
CA VAL A 167 1.65 -7.33 2.88
C VAL A 167 3.02 -6.65 2.86
N LYS A 168 3.12 -5.32 3.03
CA LYS A 168 4.39 -4.58 2.93
C LYS A 168 4.98 -4.14 4.26
N CYS A 169 4.18 -3.83 5.27
CA CYS A 169 4.72 -3.57 6.61
C CYS A 169 5.32 -4.88 7.16
N ARG A 170 6.44 -4.82 7.88
CA ARG A 170 7.03 -5.99 8.57
C ARG A 170 6.69 -6.07 10.06
N HIS A 171 6.15 -4.99 10.62
CA HIS A 171 5.86 -4.90 12.05
C HIS A 171 4.66 -5.80 12.42
N PRO A 172 4.84 -6.84 13.27
CA PRO A 172 3.82 -7.86 13.51
C PRO A 172 2.46 -7.31 13.96
N VAL A 173 2.47 -6.31 14.85
CA VAL A 173 1.25 -5.67 15.37
C VAL A 173 0.50 -4.88 14.29
N ILE A 174 1.17 -4.00 13.55
CA ILE A 174 0.54 -3.09 12.58
C ILE A 174 -0.16 -3.87 11.46
N ARG A 175 0.50 -4.92 10.96
CA ARG A 175 -0.05 -5.77 9.90
C ARG A 175 -1.34 -6.46 10.34
N ARG A 176 -1.40 -6.95 11.58
CA ARG A 176 -2.58 -7.61 12.14
C ARG A 176 -3.73 -6.66 12.37
N GLN A 177 -3.45 -5.43 12.81
CA GLN A 177 -4.48 -4.39 12.89
C GLN A 177 -5.08 -4.11 11.51
N ALA A 178 -4.24 -4.01 10.47
CA ALA A 178 -4.73 -3.82 9.10
C ALA A 178 -5.58 -5.00 8.60
N ILE A 179 -5.14 -6.24 8.86
CA ILE A 179 -5.89 -7.46 8.51
C ILE A 179 -7.22 -7.54 9.27
N ALA A 180 -7.23 -7.20 10.56
CA ALA A 180 -8.46 -7.17 11.36
C ALA A 180 -9.47 -6.16 10.80
N LEU A 181 -9.00 -5.00 10.33
CA LEU A 181 -9.86 -4.01 9.65
C LEU A 181 -10.42 -4.53 8.32
N LEU A 182 -9.64 -5.30 7.55
CA LEU A 182 -10.14 -5.96 6.33
C LEU A 182 -11.22 -7.01 6.65
N ARG A 183 -11.03 -7.82 7.70
CA ARG A 183 -12.01 -8.86 8.10
C ARG A 183 -13.31 -8.29 8.67
N ASN A 184 -13.20 -7.24 9.47
CA ASN A 184 -14.35 -6.71 10.23
C ASN A 184 -15.07 -5.56 9.53
N GLY A 185 -14.50 -5.07 8.41
CA GLY A 185 -14.95 -3.87 7.72
C GLY A 185 -15.86 -4.08 6.52
N THR A 186 -15.89 -3.06 5.66
CA THR A 186 -16.62 -3.04 4.39
C THR A 186 -16.22 -4.21 3.51
N ARG A 187 -17.20 -4.97 2.99
CA ARG A 187 -16.95 -6.20 2.23
C ARG A 187 -16.24 -5.99 0.90
N ALA A 188 -16.50 -4.87 0.22
CA ALA A 188 -15.91 -4.58 -1.08
C ALA A 188 -15.85 -3.08 -1.38
N GLU A 189 -14.83 -2.70 -2.14
CA GLU A 189 -14.62 -1.37 -2.72
C GLU A 189 -14.25 -1.55 -4.20
N ASN A 190 -15.13 -1.15 -5.11
CA ASN A 190 -14.95 -1.41 -6.54
C ASN A 190 -14.75 -2.91 -6.84
N THR A 191 -13.61 -3.28 -7.42
CA THR A 191 -13.23 -4.67 -7.69
C THR A 191 -12.49 -5.33 -6.52
N TRP A 192 -12.16 -4.58 -5.47
CA TRP A 192 -11.45 -5.10 -4.30
C TRP A 192 -12.43 -5.71 -3.32
N ARG A 193 -12.17 -6.98 -2.95
CA ARG A 193 -12.94 -7.71 -1.94
C ARG A 193 -12.11 -7.82 -0.67
N ALA A 194 -12.62 -7.29 0.44
CA ALA A 194 -11.87 -7.23 1.69
C ALA A 194 -11.49 -8.63 2.20
N ASP A 195 -12.42 -9.59 2.12
CA ASP A 195 -12.17 -10.98 2.51
C ASP A 195 -10.99 -11.59 1.74
N THR A 196 -10.99 -11.45 0.40
CA THR A 196 -9.93 -11.98 -0.45
C THR A 196 -8.59 -11.30 -0.17
N MET A 197 -8.59 -9.99 0.10
CA MET A 197 -7.38 -9.27 0.47
C MET A 197 -6.85 -9.69 1.84
N ALA A 198 -7.75 -9.94 2.80
CA ALA A 198 -7.39 -10.47 4.11
C ALA A 198 -6.80 -11.89 4.00
N ASP A 199 -7.41 -12.78 3.21
CA ASP A 199 -6.90 -14.14 2.97
C ASP A 199 -5.45 -14.11 2.45
N ILE A 200 -5.18 -13.28 1.43
CA ILE A 200 -3.84 -13.15 0.84
C ILE A 200 -2.86 -12.53 1.85
N ALA A 201 -3.29 -11.52 2.62
CA ALA A 201 -2.45 -10.86 3.61
C ALA A 201 -2.08 -11.77 4.78
N GLU A 202 -3.06 -12.50 5.35
CA GLU A 202 -2.84 -13.48 6.41
C GLU A 202 -1.84 -14.55 5.95
N TRP A 203 -2.07 -15.12 4.78
CA TRP A 203 -1.17 -16.11 4.22
C TRP A 203 0.25 -15.55 3.97
N SER A 204 0.37 -14.34 3.43
CA SER A 204 1.67 -13.69 3.22
C SER A 204 2.40 -13.51 4.56
N VAL A 205 1.70 -13.04 5.60
CA VAL A 205 2.25 -12.92 6.96
C VAL A 205 2.70 -14.27 7.49
N GLY A 206 1.88 -15.32 7.36
CA GLY A 206 2.21 -16.66 7.84
C GLY A 206 3.48 -17.22 7.21
N ILE A 207 3.64 -17.06 5.89
CA ILE A 207 4.86 -17.47 5.18
C ILE A 207 6.09 -16.70 5.67
N GLU A 208 5.96 -15.38 5.80
CA GLU A 208 7.09 -14.51 6.13
C GLU A 208 7.58 -14.71 7.56
N GLU A 209 6.65 -14.76 8.53
CA GLU A 209 6.97 -14.88 9.95
C GLU A 209 7.45 -16.30 10.32
N SER A 210 6.96 -17.35 9.64
CA SER A 210 7.43 -18.72 9.89
C SER A 210 8.69 -19.11 9.12
N GLY A 211 9.04 -18.38 8.05
CA GLY A 211 10.08 -18.77 7.11
C GLY A 211 9.73 -19.98 6.23
N SER A 212 8.49 -20.47 6.25
CA SER A 212 8.03 -21.65 5.52
C SER A 212 6.91 -21.30 4.53
N ILE A 213 6.92 -21.91 3.34
CA ILE A 213 5.81 -21.77 2.37
C ILE A 213 4.47 -22.32 2.88
N HIS A 214 4.51 -23.16 3.92
CA HIS A 214 3.34 -23.69 4.63
C HIS A 214 3.05 -22.95 5.94
N GLY A 215 3.64 -21.77 6.12
CA GLY A 215 3.43 -20.92 7.27
C GLY A 215 1.96 -20.56 7.47
N VAL A 216 1.52 -20.56 8.72
CA VAL A 216 0.15 -20.26 9.11
C VAL A 216 0.12 -18.91 9.83
N PHE A 217 -0.84 -18.07 9.47
CA PHE A 217 -1.07 -16.79 10.14
C PHE A 217 -1.43 -17.02 11.63
N CYS A 218 -0.76 -16.29 12.51
CA CYS A 218 -1.10 -16.24 13.93
C CYS A 218 -1.73 -14.88 14.28
N PRO A 219 -3.01 -14.80 14.68
CA PRO A 219 -3.65 -13.52 15.04
C PRO A 219 -2.97 -12.80 16.20
N ASP A 220 -2.41 -13.55 17.14
CA ASP A 220 -1.73 -13.03 18.33
C ASP A 220 -0.23 -13.39 18.25
N PRO A 221 0.66 -12.46 17.83
CA PRO A 221 2.08 -12.76 17.71
C PRO A 221 2.69 -12.89 19.11
N GLN A 222 3.46 -13.96 19.33
CA GLN A 222 4.22 -14.13 20.58
C GLN A 222 5.51 -13.30 20.57
N ASP A 223 6.12 -13.14 19.38
CA ASP A 223 7.36 -12.40 19.17
C ASP A 223 7.16 -11.19 18.25
N ILE A 224 7.94 -10.13 18.48
CA ILE A 224 7.95 -8.90 17.66
C ILE A 224 9.15 -8.92 16.68
N GLU A 225 9.68 -10.11 16.36
CA GLU A 225 10.78 -10.24 15.42
C GLU A 225 10.31 -9.90 14.00
N LEU A 226 11.10 -9.09 13.30
CA LEU A 226 10.78 -8.69 11.93
C LEU A 226 11.26 -9.79 10.97
N PRO A 227 10.41 -10.27 10.05
CA PRO A 227 10.83 -11.28 9.09
C PRO A 227 12.02 -10.78 8.24
N PRO A 228 13.10 -11.58 8.10
CA PRO A 228 14.27 -11.19 7.32
C PRO A 228 13.93 -11.07 5.83
N GLU A 229 14.81 -10.41 5.06
CA GLU A 229 14.55 -10.08 3.66
C GLU A 229 14.25 -11.32 2.79
N ASN A 230 14.95 -12.42 3.01
CA ASN A 230 14.76 -13.67 2.28
C ASN A 230 13.45 -14.41 2.64
N HIS A 231 12.79 -14.02 3.72
CA HIS A 231 11.47 -14.54 4.05
C HIS A 231 10.35 -13.77 3.36
N ARG A 232 10.62 -12.56 2.85
CA ARG A 232 9.63 -11.63 2.31
C ARG A 232 8.98 -12.18 1.03
N VAL A 233 7.66 -12.05 0.96
CA VAL A 233 6.88 -12.34 -0.23
C VAL A 233 6.98 -11.14 -1.16
N HIS A 234 7.67 -11.33 -2.28
CA HIS A 234 7.87 -10.28 -3.27
C HIS A 234 6.59 -10.05 -4.08
N TRP A 235 5.99 -11.15 -4.53
CA TRP A 235 4.76 -11.16 -5.31
C TRP A 235 3.92 -12.39 -4.99
N SER A 236 2.60 -12.26 -5.08
CA SER A 236 1.68 -13.38 -4.92
C SER A 236 0.40 -13.19 -5.71
N GLN A 237 -0.20 -14.31 -6.12
CA GLN A 237 -1.52 -14.35 -6.73
C GLN A 237 -2.22 -15.67 -6.46
N VAL A 238 -3.54 -15.68 -6.56
CA VAL A 238 -4.35 -16.90 -6.54
C VAL A 238 -4.70 -17.26 -7.98
N ILE A 239 -4.38 -18.49 -8.38
CA ILE A 239 -4.68 -19.04 -9.70
C ILE A 239 -5.52 -20.31 -9.57
N GLU A 240 -6.30 -20.62 -10.60
CA GLU A 240 -7.01 -21.89 -10.71
C GLU A 240 -6.28 -22.77 -11.72
N LEU A 241 -5.87 -23.95 -11.29
CA LEU A 241 -5.22 -24.96 -12.13
C LEU A 241 -5.89 -26.32 -11.88
N PRO A 242 -5.89 -27.24 -12.88
CA PRO A 242 -6.32 -28.60 -12.63
C PRO A 242 -5.36 -29.30 -11.66
N ASP A 243 -5.91 -29.99 -10.66
CA ASP A 243 -5.14 -30.84 -9.76
C ASP A 243 -4.72 -32.17 -10.42
N SER A 244 -4.06 -33.03 -9.66
CA SER A 244 -3.64 -34.37 -10.12
C SER A 244 -4.80 -35.23 -10.63
N ASP A 245 -6.03 -34.93 -10.21
CA ASP A 245 -7.25 -35.64 -10.57
C ASP A 245 -8.02 -34.93 -11.70
N GLY A 246 -7.44 -33.86 -12.28
CA GLY A 246 -8.05 -33.06 -13.34
C GLY A 246 -9.15 -32.11 -12.87
N ARG A 247 -9.34 -31.92 -11.56
CA ARG A 247 -10.35 -31.02 -10.99
C ARG A 247 -9.77 -29.62 -10.83
N ALA A 248 -10.54 -28.60 -11.17
CA ALA A 248 -10.16 -27.21 -10.91
C ALA A 248 -9.93 -27.01 -9.41
N SER A 249 -8.69 -26.70 -9.05
CA SER A 249 -8.25 -26.41 -7.69
C SER A 249 -7.58 -25.04 -7.64
N LYS A 250 -7.68 -24.38 -6.50
CA LYS A 250 -7.02 -23.10 -6.29
C LYS A 250 -5.59 -23.33 -5.81
N PHE A 251 -4.69 -22.54 -6.34
CA PHE A 251 -3.29 -22.51 -5.95
C PHE A 251 -2.87 -21.09 -5.69
N HIS A 252 -2.09 -20.89 -4.65
CA HIS A 252 -1.38 -19.65 -4.41
C HIS A 252 -0.01 -19.77 -5.05
N GLN A 253 0.23 -18.91 -6.03
CA GLN A 253 1.56 -18.73 -6.60
C GLN A 253 2.27 -17.64 -5.80
N VAL A 254 3.45 -17.95 -5.28
CA VAL A 254 4.29 -17.05 -4.48
C VAL A 254 5.60 -16.86 -5.20
N GLN A 255 6.12 -15.66 -5.18
CA GLN A 255 7.47 -15.39 -5.63
C GLN A 255 8.25 -14.71 -4.51
N LYS A 256 9.45 -15.23 -4.22
CA LYS A 256 10.31 -14.78 -3.11
C LYS A 256 11.74 -14.66 -3.56
N TRP A 257 12.46 -13.68 -2.99
CA TRP A 257 13.91 -13.61 -3.13
C TRP A 257 14.56 -14.54 -2.11
N GLU A 258 15.35 -15.49 -2.60
CA GLU A 258 16.12 -16.42 -1.76
C GLU A 258 17.61 -16.19 -1.98
N GLN A 259 18.39 -16.44 -0.93
CA GLN A 259 19.83 -16.26 -0.93
C GLN A 259 20.50 -17.61 -0.71
N ASP A 260 21.41 -17.99 -1.61
CA ASP A 260 22.15 -19.24 -1.52
C ASP A 260 23.34 -19.17 -0.52
N GLU A 261 24.07 -20.27 -0.37
CA GLU A 261 25.26 -20.37 0.49
C GLU A 261 26.38 -19.38 0.11
N HIS A 262 26.36 -18.84 -1.11
CA HIS A 262 27.34 -17.87 -1.62
C HIS A 262 26.83 -16.43 -1.56
N HIS A 263 25.72 -16.18 -0.86
CA HIS A 263 25.07 -14.87 -0.75
C HIS A 263 24.50 -14.32 -2.07
N VAL A 264 24.26 -15.16 -3.06
CA VAL A 264 23.67 -14.76 -4.34
C VAL A 264 22.15 -14.81 -4.27
N TRP A 265 21.51 -13.73 -4.73
CA TRP A 265 20.06 -13.62 -4.76
C TRP A 265 19.47 -14.24 -6.03
N SER A 266 18.44 -15.06 -5.84
CA SER A 266 17.61 -15.59 -6.92
C SER A 266 16.13 -15.44 -6.59
N LEU A 267 15.32 -15.31 -7.62
CA LEU A 267 13.87 -15.18 -7.50
C LEU A 267 13.25 -16.56 -7.72
N VAL A 268 12.57 -17.07 -6.70
CA VAL A 268 12.04 -18.44 -6.66
C VAL A 268 10.52 -18.41 -6.65
N ASP A 269 9.92 -19.19 -7.54
CA ASP A 269 8.47 -19.39 -7.62
C ASP A 269 8.06 -20.63 -6.81
N HIS A 270 7.06 -20.45 -5.96
CA HIS A 270 6.45 -21.49 -5.14
C HIS A 270 4.97 -21.61 -5.50
N LEU A 271 4.45 -22.83 -5.49
CA LEU A 271 3.03 -23.09 -5.75
C LEU A 271 2.44 -23.91 -4.60
N VAL A 272 1.48 -23.33 -3.89
CA VAL A 272 0.84 -23.94 -2.72
C VAL A 272 -0.63 -24.16 -3.03
N ARG A 273 -1.13 -25.39 -2.89
CA ARG A 273 -2.56 -25.69 -3.03
C ARG A 273 -3.33 -25.10 -1.85
N VAL A 274 -4.48 -24.46 -2.12
CA VAL A 274 -5.34 -23.81 -1.12
C VAL A 274 -6.78 -24.34 -1.21
#